data_AF-A0A1H8RB68-F1
#
_entry.id   AF-A0A1H8RB68-F1
#
_cell.length_a   1.000
_cell.length_b   1.000
_cell.length_c   1.000
_cell.angle_alpha   90.00
_cell.angle_beta   90.00
_cell.angle_gamma   90.00
#
_symmetry.space_group_name_H-M   'P 1'
#
loop_
_entity.id
_entity.type
_entity.pdbx_description
1 polymer ?
#
loop_
_entity_poly.entity_id
_entity_poly.type
_entity_poly.pdbx_seq_one_letter_code
_entity_poly.pdbx_strand_id
1 'polypeptide(L)'
;MKKRSLRLLLCTAALLTLIWSERGASFYKQADGAVGSITVKLTETPEAFKNPIMGFRPSRGINDSSFPKREYADIYKHYIKYTDLEFSATDSVQKIVDWSNKAWVGIEKKNIKVVPRVVIVYPGAGEFWPNGIAHGDPVNEWLSEDLKSRLVAFIGKLGQAWDNDPRVAFVELGLYGNWGEHHIYPDQFDDRTNRIPLSFQTALGDAYTAAFHNKKVLVRYPETFADYDFGVQWDSFALSDDAASGKGEISRDSWRTQINSGEVAYNWGNQSNLGGSPNGTLSSTSNTNHVIDWIMNTHTSSLGWISDYTASNPAVEAGATAMQKMLGYRFVLNQATFTGNVSPGGTMNVSFQVTNKGSSPFYYNWPVEASLLKSDGTVAWKGVFQDDIRNWLPGTGWNETTRAYDQAPAVNMVNGMFVIPKSVPNGTYILSLSILDPAGWKPSVRFANTNYYTGGSTPIGKVGIGNNPTDQNLGSFASLKSDTTLGYSLQSSAYSGSIGSGNSTVIVNGKALSFEAKPIIINGNIMVPFRQIFESLDMKVKWDNATKSVIASKENLIIKMANGSAKASVNNKEFILTPTPFVSPESMFYVNLRFVSEASGATVAWDNVKKTASITTDK
;
A
#
# COMPACT_ATOMS: atom_id res chain seq x y z
N MET A 1 3.87 -10.51 -87.42
CA MET A 1 3.77 -9.05 -87.20
C MET A 1 2.30 -8.65 -87.07
N LYS A 2 1.95 -7.92 -86.00
CA LYS A 2 0.83 -6.94 -85.81
C LYS A 2 -0.41 -7.09 -86.72
N LYS A 3 -1.68 -7.06 -86.27
CA LYS A 3 -2.30 -6.16 -85.26
C LYS A 3 -3.81 -6.53 -85.12
N ARG A 4 -4.30 -6.44 -83.88
CA ARG A 4 -5.58 -5.86 -83.38
C ARG A 4 -6.92 -6.18 -84.08
N SER A 5 -7.88 -6.63 -83.26
CA SER A 5 -9.25 -6.09 -83.27
C SER A 5 -9.76 -5.87 -81.85
N LEU A 6 -10.37 -4.70 -81.66
CA LEU A 6 -10.99 -4.17 -80.44
C LEU A 6 -12.47 -4.56 -80.43
N ARG A 7 -13.06 -4.87 -79.26
CA ARG A 7 -14.43 -4.44 -78.92
C ARG A 7 -14.67 -4.54 -77.41
N LEU A 8 -15.19 -3.44 -76.90
CA LEU A 8 -15.62 -3.11 -75.55
C LEU A 8 -16.95 -3.82 -75.23
N LEU A 9 -17.19 -4.24 -73.99
CA LEU A 9 -18.41 -3.88 -73.24
C LEU A 9 -18.32 -4.29 -71.76
N LEU A 10 -19.01 -3.50 -70.93
CA LEU A 10 -18.98 -3.40 -69.47
C LEU A 10 -19.69 -4.54 -68.70
N CYS A 11 -19.15 -4.77 -67.50
CA CYS A 11 -19.76 -5.04 -66.18
C CYS A 11 -21.13 -5.72 -66.05
N THR A 12 -21.17 -6.77 -65.23
CA THR A 12 -21.87 -6.79 -63.91
C THR A 12 -21.37 -7.97 -63.08
N ALA A 13 -21.22 -7.78 -61.77
CA ALA A 13 -20.76 -8.77 -60.80
C ALA A 13 -21.83 -9.04 -59.74
N ALA A 14 -21.99 -10.31 -59.35
CA ALA A 14 -22.39 -10.88 -58.05
C ALA A 14 -22.74 -12.38 -58.31
N LEU A 15 -22.63 -13.37 -57.42
CA LEU A 15 -22.71 -13.41 -55.96
C LEU A 15 -22.14 -14.78 -55.48
N LEU A 16 -21.74 -14.85 -54.21
CA LEU A 16 -21.09 -15.97 -53.49
C LEU A 16 -21.89 -17.29 -53.48
N THR A 17 -21.18 -18.42 -53.32
CA THR A 17 -21.26 -19.34 -52.16
C THR A 17 -20.32 -20.54 -52.34
N LEU A 18 -19.58 -20.91 -51.29
CA LEU A 18 -18.87 -22.20 -51.22
C LEU A 18 -18.84 -22.66 -49.76
N ILE A 19 -19.53 -23.77 -49.51
CA ILE A 19 -19.45 -24.57 -48.29
C ILE A 19 -18.65 -25.82 -48.63
N TRP A 20 -17.72 -26.15 -47.73
CA TRP A 20 -16.78 -27.27 -47.78
C TRP A 20 -17.43 -28.62 -47.48
N SER A 21 -16.83 -29.70 -48.02
CA SER A 21 -16.90 -31.05 -47.46
C SER A 21 -15.48 -31.59 -47.22
N GLU A 22 -15.31 -32.24 -46.07
CA GLU A 22 -14.06 -32.78 -45.54
C GLU A 22 -13.69 -34.15 -46.15
N ARG A 23 -12.38 -34.43 -46.31
CA ARG A 23 -11.60 -35.37 -45.48
C ARG A 23 -10.27 -35.74 -46.14
N GLY A 24 -9.20 -35.71 -45.34
CA GLY A 24 -7.91 -36.29 -45.70
C GLY A 24 -6.80 -35.86 -44.73
N ALA A 25 -6.61 -36.64 -43.66
CA ALA A 25 -5.57 -36.45 -42.66
C ALA A 25 -4.15 -36.59 -43.26
N SER A 26 -3.25 -35.69 -42.86
CA SER A 26 -1.81 -35.93 -42.87
C SER A 26 -1.18 -35.35 -41.60
N PHE A 27 -0.42 -36.22 -40.95
CA PHE A 27 0.35 -36.05 -39.73
C PHE A 27 1.25 -34.81 -39.74
N TYR A 28 1.14 -33.99 -38.70
CA TYR A 28 2.28 -33.25 -38.16
C TYR A 28 2.45 -33.62 -36.69
N LYS A 29 3.45 -34.45 -36.43
CA LYS A 29 4.02 -34.66 -35.11
C LYS A 29 4.92 -33.44 -34.87
N GLN A 30 4.43 -32.43 -34.15
CA GLN A 30 5.27 -31.32 -33.70
C GLN A 30 5.94 -31.72 -32.39
N ALA A 31 7.27 -31.80 -32.43
CA ALA A 31 8.13 -32.05 -31.28
C ALA A 31 8.09 -30.88 -30.28
N ASP A 32 8.32 -31.22 -29.02
CA ASP A 32 8.42 -30.36 -27.84
C ASP A 32 9.08 -28.99 -28.10
N GLY A 33 8.29 -27.92 -28.08
CA GLY A 33 8.78 -26.56 -27.94
C GLY A 33 8.54 -26.10 -26.51
N ALA A 34 9.60 -25.86 -25.72
CA ALA A 34 9.48 -25.13 -24.47
C ALA A 34 8.67 -23.85 -24.71
N VAL A 35 7.57 -23.64 -23.98
CA VAL A 35 6.85 -22.37 -24.10
C VAL A 35 7.79 -21.29 -23.58
N GLY A 36 8.26 -20.45 -24.49
CA GLY A 36 9.08 -19.28 -24.18
C GLY A 36 8.34 -18.28 -23.29
N SER A 37 8.78 -17.02 -23.30
CA SER A 37 8.08 -15.98 -22.54
C SER A 37 6.62 -15.85 -23.02
N ILE A 38 5.67 -15.92 -22.10
CA ILE A 38 4.24 -15.67 -22.34
C ILE A 38 3.94 -14.23 -21.96
N THR A 39 3.12 -13.54 -22.75
CA THR A 39 2.64 -12.19 -22.46
C THR A 39 1.13 -12.13 -22.55
N VAL A 40 0.49 -11.57 -21.53
CA VAL A 40 -0.96 -11.40 -21.44
C VAL A 40 -1.32 -9.94 -21.21
N LYS A 41 -2.38 -9.48 -21.87
CA LYS A 41 -3.03 -8.21 -21.55
C LYS A 41 -4.14 -8.46 -20.54
N LEU A 42 -4.23 -7.60 -19.53
CA LEU A 42 -5.19 -7.73 -18.44
C LEU A 42 -6.18 -6.56 -18.52
N THR A 43 -7.44 -6.85 -18.24
CA THR A 43 -8.53 -5.88 -18.37
C THR A 43 -8.93 -5.37 -17.00
N GLU A 44 -9.15 -4.07 -16.89
CA GLU A 44 -9.71 -3.45 -15.69
C GLU A 44 -11.17 -3.93 -15.48
N THR A 45 -11.53 -4.27 -14.25
CA THR A 45 -12.92 -4.60 -13.92
C THR A 45 -13.83 -3.34 -13.92
N PRO A 46 -15.06 -3.41 -14.44
CA PRO A 46 -16.01 -2.31 -14.25
C PRO A 46 -16.49 -2.17 -12.80
N GLU A 47 -16.37 -3.23 -11.99
CA GLU A 47 -16.87 -3.29 -10.62
C GLU A 47 -16.25 -2.22 -9.71
N ALA A 48 -17.10 -1.64 -8.87
CA ALA A 48 -16.66 -1.06 -7.59
C ALA A 48 -16.58 -2.19 -6.57
N PHE A 49 -15.57 -2.16 -5.72
CA PHE A 49 -15.35 -3.15 -4.69
C PHE A 49 -14.59 -2.52 -3.53
N LYS A 50 -14.59 -3.21 -2.41
CA LYS A 50 -13.93 -2.79 -1.18
C LYS A 50 -12.50 -3.32 -1.08
N ASN A 51 -11.65 -2.49 -0.50
CA ASN A 51 -10.23 -2.73 -0.28
C ASN A 51 -9.86 -2.03 1.04
N PRO A 52 -8.87 -2.54 1.80
CA PRO A 52 -8.56 -1.99 3.12
C PRO A 52 -7.94 -0.59 3.01
N ILE A 53 -8.11 0.24 4.05
CA ILE A 53 -7.48 1.57 4.17
C ILE A 53 -8.02 2.58 3.14
N MET A 54 -9.19 2.33 2.54
CA MET A 54 -9.83 3.25 1.60
C MET A 54 -11.35 3.10 1.57
N GLY A 55 -12.01 4.02 0.88
CA GLY A 55 -13.44 3.93 0.54
C GLY A 55 -14.35 4.55 1.59
N PHE A 56 -15.56 4.00 1.69
CA PHE A 56 -16.56 4.44 2.67
C PHE A 56 -16.16 4.02 4.10
N ARG A 57 -16.05 4.99 5.02
CA ARG A 57 -15.58 4.82 6.41
C ARG A 57 -16.69 5.14 7.42
N PRO A 58 -17.63 4.23 7.71
CA PRO A 58 -18.67 4.51 8.69
C PRO A 58 -18.11 4.92 10.07
N SER A 59 -18.79 5.88 10.69
CA SER A 59 -18.52 6.38 12.04
C SER A 59 -19.40 5.67 13.08
N ARG A 60 -19.54 4.35 12.91
CA ARG A 60 -20.41 3.47 13.72
C ARG A 60 -19.65 2.20 14.12
N GLY A 61 -20.05 1.61 15.23
CA GLY A 61 -19.40 0.41 15.75
C GLY A 61 -19.52 -0.79 14.80
N ILE A 62 -18.47 -1.61 14.69
CA ILE A 62 -18.45 -2.76 13.77
C ILE A 62 -19.51 -3.84 14.06
N ASN A 63 -20.05 -3.84 15.28
CA ASN A 63 -21.10 -4.76 15.74
C ASN A 63 -22.46 -4.07 15.87
N ASP A 64 -22.61 -2.83 15.38
CA ASP A 64 -23.89 -2.13 15.37
C ASP A 64 -24.85 -2.85 14.40
N SER A 65 -25.80 -3.61 14.96
CA SER A 65 -26.80 -4.34 14.18
C SER A 65 -27.81 -3.43 13.47
N SER A 66 -27.92 -2.15 13.90
CA SER A 66 -28.71 -1.13 13.19
C SER A 66 -27.97 -0.59 11.95
N PHE A 67 -26.68 -0.89 11.83
CA PHE A 67 -25.84 -0.56 10.70
C PHE A 67 -25.38 -1.83 9.97
N PRO A 68 -26.26 -2.47 9.17
CA PRO A 68 -25.88 -3.65 8.42
C PRO A 68 -24.65 -3.31 7.56
N LYS A 69 -23.64 -4.19 7.60
CA LYS A 69 -22.38 -3.98 6.85
C LYS A 69 -22.68 -3.49 5.45
N ARG A 70 -22.25 -2.27 5.15
CA ARG A 70 -22.42 -1.69 3.81
C ARG A 70 -21.36 -2.22 2.88
N GLU A 71 -21.74 -2.24 1.62
CA GLU A 71 -21.03 -2.90 0.53
C GLU A 71 -19.55 -2.50 0.42
N TYR A 72 -19.22 -1.26 0.79
CA TYR A 72 -17.89 -0.68 0.58
C TYR A 72 -17.10 -0.34 1.85
N ALA A 73 -17.56 -0.75 3.03
CA ALA A 73 -16.94 -0.39 4.30
C ALA A 73 -15.88 -1.42 4.77
N ASP A 74 -14.61 -1.18 4.45
CA ASP A 74 -13.44 -1.96 4.92
C ASP A 74 -12.55 -1.20 5.93
N ILE A 75 -12.98 -0.02 6.34
CA ILE A 75 -12.38 0.78 7.40
C ILE A 75 -13.50 1.38 8.26
N TYR A 76 -13.31 1.48 9.58
CA TYR A 76 -14.26 2.17 10.44
C TYR A 76 -13.53 3.10 11.41
N LYS A 77 -14.16 4.22 11.71
CA LYS A 77 -13.69 5.16 12.72
C LYS A 77 -14.31 4.81 14.05
N HIS A 78 -13.47 4.76 15.08
CA HIS A 78 -13.89 4.51 16.45
C HIS A 78 -13.54 5.71 17.32
N TYR A 79 -14.57 6.43 17.78
CA TYR A 79 -14.43 7.43 18.83
C TYR A 79 -14.28 6.71 20.18
N ILE A 80 -13.16 6.92 20.85
CA ILE A 80 -12.80 6.21 22.09
C ILE A 80 -12.74 7.22 23.22
N LYS A 81 -13.44 6.95 24.32
CA LYS A 81 -13.37 7.78 25.51
C LYS A 81 -11.98 7.66 26.12
N TYR A 82 -11.35 8.77 26.48
CA TYR A 82 -10.03 8.76 27.12
C TYR A 82 -10.00 7.82 28.35
N THR A 83 -10.99 7.90 29.24
CA THR A 83 -11.08 7.11 30.48
C THR A 83 -11.21 5.61 30.27
N ASP A 84 -11.67 5.17 29.09
CA ASP A 84 -11.74 3.74 28.76
C ASP A 84 -10.33 3.14 28.61
N LEU A 85 -9.39 3.95 28.11
CA LEU A 85 -8.00 3.57 27.90
C LEU A 85 -7.12 3.91 29.11
N GLU A 86 -7.32 5.10 29.68
CA GLU A 86 -6.55 5.58 30.82
C GLU A 86 -7.42 6.42 31.77
N PHE A 87 -7.65 5.91 32.98
CA PHE A 87 -8.27 6.67 34.06
C PHE A 87 -7.17 7.24 34.97
N SER A 88 -6.28 6.38 35.48
CA SER A 88 -5.13 6.77 36.31
C SER A 88 -3.83 6.88 35.49
N ALA A 89 -2.91 7.77 35.88
CA ALA A 89 -1.60 7.90 35.21
C ALA A 89 -0.80 6.60 35.24
N THR A 90 -1.08 5.74 36.22
CA THR A 90 -0.45 4.44 36.42
C THR A 90 -1.07 3.32 35.58
N ASP A 91 -2.17 3.57 34.87
CA ASP A 91 -2.75 2.55 33.98
C ASP A 91 -1.75 2.16 32.90
N SER A 92 -1.65 0.86 32.64
CA SER A 92 -0.59 0.29 31.81
C SER A 92 -0.95 0.29 30.32
N VAL A 93 0.06 0.14 29.47
CA VAL A 93 -0.12 -0.16 28.04
C VAL A 93 -0.99 -1.42 27.85
N GLN A 94 -0.85 -2.41 28.74
CA GLN A 94 -1.64 -3.64 28.66
C GLN A 94 -3.15 -3.38 28.79
N LYS A 95 -3.57 -2.40 29.59
CA LYS A 95 -4.99 -2.01 29.67
C LYS A 95 -5.52 -1.56 28.31
N ILE A 96 -4.74 -0.78 27.56
CA ILE A 96 -5.10 -0.30 26.21
C ILE A 96 -5.19 -1.48 25.24
N VAL A 97 -4.22 -2.40 25.29
CA VAL A 97 -4.20 -3.62 24.47
C VAL A 97 -5.43 -4.50 24.76
N ASP A 98 -5.74 -4.73 26.03
CA ASP A 98 -6.88 -5.56 26.45
C ASP A 98 -8.21 -4.93 26.04
N TRP A 99 -8.34 -3.61 26.19
CA TRP A 99 -9.49 -2.86 25.71
C TRP A 99 -9.65 -3.03 24.19
N SER A 100 -8.58 -2.81 23.42
CA SER A 100 -8.59 -2.96 21.96
C SER A 100 -8.94 -4.39 21.51
N ASN A 101 -8.42 -5.40 22.21
CA ASN A 101 -8.74 -6.81 21.95
C ASN A 101 -10.21 -7.13 22.14
N LYS A 102 -10.83 -6.57 23.19
CA LYS A 102 -12.26 -6.72 23.43
C LYS A 102 -13.09 -5.95 22.41
N ALA A 103 -12.73 -4.69 22.14
CA ALA A 103 -13.49 -3.80 21.28
C ALA A 103 -13.46 -4.23 19.80
N TRP A 104 -12.35 -4.79 19.34
CA TRP A 104 -12.08 -5.06 17.93
C TRP A 104 -11.95 -6.56 17.62
N VAL A 105 -12.64 -7.40 18.38
CA VAL A 105 -12.61 -8.85 18.17
C VAL A 105 -13.20 -9.25 16.81
N GLY A 106 -12.49 -10.09 16.06
CA GLY A 106 -12.97 -10.72 14.83
C GLY A 106 -13.00 -9.82 13.60
N ILE A 107 -12.50 -8.58 13.69
CA ILE A 107 -12.46 -7.66 12.55
C ILE A 107 -11.44 -8.11 11.48
N GLU A 108 -10.40 -8.83 11.91
CA GLU A 108 -9.35 -9.37 11.06
C GLU A 108 -9.87 -10.39 10.05
N LYS A 109 -10.90 -11.14 10.43
CA LYS A 109 -11.59 -12.12 9.55
C LYS A 109 -12.47 -11.47 8.49
N LYS A 110 -12.72 -10.16 8.61
CA LYS A 110 -13.57 -9.38 7.70
C LYS A 110 -12.75 -8.49 6.76
N ASN A 111 -11.42 -8.53 6.87
CA ASN A 111 -10.48 -7.60 6.25
C ASN A 111 -10.67 -6.12 6.64
N ILE A 112 -11.30 -5.86 7.79
CA ILE A 112 -11.63 -4.50 8.23
C ILE A 112 -10.50 -3.93 9.09
N LYS A 113 -10.19 -2.64 8.90
CA LYS A 113 -9.23 -1.88 9.71
C LYS A 113 -9.90 -0.77 10.53
N VAL A 114 -9.21 -0.31 11.58
CA VAL A 114 -9.71 0.68 12.55
C VAL A 114 -8.97 2.01 12.41
N VAL A 115 -9.70 3.10 12.52
CA VAL A 115 -9.16 4.45 12.73
C VAL A 115 -9.58 4.91 14.13
N PRO A 116 -8.73 4.75 15.17
CA PRO A 116 -9.05 5.24 16.49
C PRO A 116 -8.88 6.76 16.57
N ARG A 117 -9.86 7.44 17.17
CA ARG A 117 -9.76 8.82 17.66
C ARG A 117 -10.12 8.82 19.14
N VAL A 118 -9.18 9.20 20.00
CA VAL A 118 -9.44 9.31 21.44
C VAL A 118 -9.97 10.70 21.75
N VAL A 119 -11.06 10.80 22.52
CA VAL A 119 -11.72 12.05 22.87
C VAL A 119 -11.82 12.22 24.39
N ILE A 120 -11.60 13.44 24.86
CA ILE A 120 -11.85 13.83 26.25
C ILE A 120 -13.22 14.46 26.37
N VAL A 121 -13.54 15.46 25.53
CA VAL A 121 -14.85 16.11 25.51
C VAL A 121 -15.59 15.78 24.22
N TYR A 122 -16.79 15.23 24.35
CA TYR A 122 -17.71 15.04 23.22
C TYR A 122 -19.05 15.71 23.56
N PRO A 123 -19.31 16.92 23.03
CA PRO A 123 -20.55 17.64 23.30
C PRO A 123 -21.80 16.79 23.05
N GLY A 124 -22.71 16.79 24.03
CA GLY A 124 -23.94 15.98 24.02
C GLY A 124 -23.77 14.51 24.41
N ALA A 125 -22.54 13.98 24.53
CA ALA A 125 -22.28 12.61 24.98
C ALA A 125 -21.58 12.55 26.35
N GLY A 126 -20.73 13.52 26.67
CA GLY A 126 -20.09 13.64 27.98
C GLY A 126 -18.61 14.01 27.92
N GLU A 127 -18.00 14.06 29.10
CA GLU A 127 -16.60 14.41 29.32
C GLU A 127 -15.88 13.26 30.04
N PHE A 128 -14.63 13.02 29.64
CA PHE A 128 -13.84 11.84 29.99
C PHE A 128 -12.44 12.27 30.44
N TRP A 129 -12.37 13.20 31.38
CA TRP A 129 -11.11 13.78 31.86
C TRP A 129 -10.19 12.75 32.54
N PRO A 130 -8.86 12.87 32.39
CA PRO A 130 -7.91 12.06 33.14
C PRO A 130 -8.08 12.28 34.65
N ASN A 131 -8.10 11.22 35.44
CA ASN A 131 -8.26 11.35 36.89
C ASN A 131 -7.13 12.18 37.51
N GLY A 132 -7.51 13.11 38.38
CA GLY A 132 -6.60 14.03 39.06
C GLY A 132 -6.22 15.30 38.28
N ILE A 133 -6.67 15.45 37.03
CA ILE A 133 -6.52 16.69 36.27
C ILE A 133 -7.70 17.61 36.59
N ALA A 134 -7.41 18.83 37.05
CA ALA A 134 -8.44 19.83 37.32
C ALA A 134 -9.14 20.23 36.01
N HIS A 135 -10.47 20.21 36.04
CA HIS A 135 -11.36 20.57 34.93
C HIS A 135 -12.65 21.15 35.53
N GLY A 136 -13.37 21.99 34.77
CA GLY A 136 -14.53 22.74 35.24
C GLY A 136 -14.52 24.23 34.87
N ASP A 137 -13.42 24.70 34.27
CA ASP A 137 -13.36 25.94 33.51
C ASP A 137 -13.23 25.57 32.03
N PRO A 138 -14.28 25.74 31.21
CA PRO A 138 -14.34 25.21 29.84
C PRO A 138 -13.28 25.80 28.90
N VAL A 139 -12.60 26.88 29.30
CA VAL A 139 -11.53 27.51 28.51
C VAL A 139 -10.17 27.16 29.09
N ASN A 140 -9.94 27.45 30.38
CA ASN A 140 -8.61 27.38 30.98
C ASN A 140 -8.13 25.96 31.27
N GLU A 141 -9.04 24.98 31.38
CA GLU A 141 -8.66 23.57 31.56
C GLU A 141 -7.78 23.02 30.42
N TRP A 142 -7.96 23.57 29.21
CA TRP A 142 -7.18 23.21 28.02
C TRP A 142 -5.79 23.86 27.95
N LEU A 143 -5.48 24.78 28.86
CA LEU A 143 -4.17 25.45 28.95
C LEU A 143 -3.27 24.84 30.04
N SER A 144 -3.74 23.82 30.76
CA SER A 144 -3.03 23.23 31.89
C SER A 144 -1.77 22.46 31.48
N GLU A 145 -0.64 22.78 32.13
CA GLU A 145 0.62 22.04 31.96
C GLU A 145 0.54 20.58 32.47
N ASP A 146 -0.28 20.33 33.49
CA ASP A 146 -0.53 18.98 34.01
C ASP A 146 -1.28 18.14 32.96
N LEU A 147 -2.28 18.73 32.30
CA LEU A 147 -2.98 18.09 31.18
C LEU A 147 -1.99 17.80 30.05
N LYS A 148 -1.22 18.80 29.60
CA LYS A 148 -0.25 18.64 28.50
C LYS A 148 0.71 17.49 28.77
N SER A 149 1.31 17.47 29.97
CA SER A 149 2.25 16.42 30.39
C SER A 149 1.57 15.05 30.45
N ARG A 150 0.33 14.99 30.94
CA ARG A 150 -0.46 13.75 31.00
C ARG A 150 -0.75 13.20 29.60
N LEU A 151 -1.13 14.05 28.65
CA LEU A 151 -1.41 13.66 27.27
C LEU A 151 -0.14 13.17 26.54
N VAL A 152 1.00 13.85 26.72
CA VAL A 152 2.29 13.39 26.16
C VAL A 152 2.64 11.98 26.64
N ALA A 153 2.53 11.72 27.95
CA ALA A 153 2.78 10.39 28.49
C ALA A 153 1.79 9.33 27.97
N PHE A 154 0.51 9.70 27.84
CA PHE A 154 -0.52 8.82 27.31
C PHE A 154 -0.30 8.46 25.84
N ILE A 155 0.11 9.41 25.00
CA ILE A 155 0.46 9.17 23.58
C ILE A 155 1.58 8.13 23.47
N GLY A 156 2.57 8.17 24.36
CA GLY A 156 3.61 7.15 24.43
C GLY A 156 3.07 5.73 24.72
N LYS A 157 1.97 5.63 25.48
CA LYS A 157 1.27 4.34 25.72
C LYS A 157 0.44 3.92 24.50
N LEU A 158 -0.20 4.86 23.81
CA LEU A 158 -0.93 4.60 22.56
C LEU A 158 0.00 4.04 21.48
N GLY A 159 1.19 4.64 21.29
CA GLY A 159 2.19 4.14 20.33
C GLY A 159 2.61 2.70 20.61
N GLN A 160 2.93 2.39 21.87
CA GLN A 160 3.27 1.03 22.28
C GLN A 160 2.14 0.01 22.03
N ALA A 161 0.88 0.43 22.19
CA ALA A 161 -0.27 -0.45 21.98
C ALA A 161 -0.66 -0.60 20.50
N TRP A 162 -0.56 0.46 19.70
CA TRP A 162 -1.23 0.55 18.39
C TRP A 162 -0.31 0.69 17.19
N ASP A 163 0.94 1.15 17.35
CA ASP A 163 1.83 1.40 16.20
C ASP A 163 2.11 0.11 15.41
N ASN A 164 2.14 -1.03 16.09
CA ASN A 164 2.32 -2.34 15.46
C ASN A 164 1.05 -3.21 15.45
N ASP A 165 -0.11 -2.68 15.88
CA ASP A 165 -1.36 -3.42 15.83
C ASP A 165 -1.83 -3.52 14.37
N PRO A 166 -1.94 -4.73 13.79
CA PRO A 166 -2.33 -4.89 12.39
C PRO A 166 -3.77 -4.46 12.13
N ARG A 167 -4.59 -4.31 13.17
CA ARG A 167 -5.96 -3.80 13.06
C ARG A 167 -6.02 -2.32 12.74
N VAL A 168 -5.07 -1.54 13.22
CA VAL A 168 -5.07 -0.08 13.09
C VAL A 168 -4.63 0.29 11.67
N ALA A 169 -5.49 1.01 10.94
CA ALA A 169 -5.18 1.57 9.62
C ALA A 169 -4.25 2.76 9.74
N PHE A 170 -4.61 3.72 10.59
CA PHE A 170 -3.92 4.98 10.91
C PHE A 170 -4.64 5.58 12.13
N VAL A 171 -4.05 6.57 12.79
CA VAL A 171 -4.59 7.19 14.00
C VAL A 171 -4.99 8.63 13.70
N GLU A 172 -6.15 9.06 14.19
CA GLU A 172 -6.51 10.47 14.19
C GLU A 172 -6.04 11.09 15.52
N LEU A 173 -5.21 12.13 15.42
CA LEU A 173 -4.80 12.94 16.56
C LEU A 173 -6.06 13.58 17.13
N GLY A 174 -6.47 13.09 18.30
CA GLY A 174 -7.61 13.60 19.04
C GLY A 174 -7.13 14.31 20.30
N LEU A 175 -7.70 13.97 21.45
CA LEU A 175 -7.27 14.40 22.78
C LEU A 175 -7.48 15.87 23.13
N TYR A 176 -7.47 16.79 22.16
CA TYR A 176 -7.61 18.22 22.43
C TYR A 176 -8.93 18.78 21.92
N GLY A 177 -9.65 19.48 22.79
CA GLY A 177 -10.85 20.24 22.48
C GLY A 177 -12.10 19.39 22.25
N ASN A 178 -13.16 20.09 21.85
CA ASN A 178 -14.47 19.49 21.56
C ASN A 178 -14.36 18.52 20.38
N TRP A 179 -14.99 17.34 20.51
CA TRP A 179 -14.93 16.23 19.54
C TRP A 179 -13.51 15.70 19.25
N GLY A 180 -12.50 16.16 20.00
CA GLY A 180 -11.09 15.92 19.70
C GLY A 180 -10.63 16.61 18.41
N GLU A 181 -11.24 17.74 18.04
CA GLU A 181 -11.00 18.43 16.77
C GLU A 181 -10.00 19.59 16.85
N HIS A 182 -9.18 19.63 17.92
CA HIS A 182 -8.15 20.66 18.11
C HIS A 182 -8.72 22.08 18.29
N HIS A 183 -9.96 22.21 18.74
CA HIS A 183 -10.57 23.49 19.06
C HIS A 183 -11.55 23.41 20.22
N ILE A 184 -11.80 24.55 20.87
CA ILE A 184 -12.77 24.67 21.97
C ILE A 184 -14.08 25.36 21.58
N TYR A 185 -14.28 25.67 20.28
CA TYR A 185 -15.54 26.25 19.79
C TYR A 185 -16.78 25.50 20.35
N PRO A 186 -17.82 26.19 20.83
CA PRO A 186 -18.10 27.63 20.67
C PRO A 186 -17.31 28.58 21.57
N ASP A 187 -16.57 28.06 22.55
CA ASP A 187 -15.76 28.88 23.45
C ASP A 187 -14.51 29.46 22.75
N GLN A 188 -13.89 30.45 23.41
CA GLN A 188 -12.71 31.15 22.93
C GLN A 188 -11.74 31.40 24.09
N PHE A 189 -10.44 31.39 23.79
CA PHE A 189 -9.40 31.88 24.69
C PHE A 189 -9.46 33.41 24.81
N ASP A 190 -8.71 33.97 25.76
CA ASP A 190 -8.65 35.42 26.01
C ASP A 190 -8.21 36.22 24.77
N ASP A 191 -7.42 35.62 23.87
CA ASP A 191 -6.98 36.20 22.61
C ASP A 191 -8.02 36.11 21.48
N ARG A 192 -9.23 35.62 21.80
CA ARG A 192 -10.37 35.38 20.89
C ARG A 192 -10.15 34.27 19.86
N THR A 193 -9.06 33.53 19.96
CA THR A 193 -8.87 32.31 19.18
C THR A 193 -9.58 31.14 19.85
N ASN A 194 -9.75 30.04 19.13
CA ASN A 194 -10.32 28.81 19.69
C ASN A 194 -9.54 27.55 19.29
N ARG A 195 -8.41 27.73 18.58
CA ARG A 195 -7.56 26.64 18.08
C ARG A 195 -6.57 26.23 19.17
N ILE A 196 -6.20 24.95 19.16
CA ILE A 196 -5.12 24.42 19.99
C ILE A 196 -3.89 25.34 19.99
N PRO A 197 -3.38 25.79 21.15
CA PRO A 197 -2.20 26.64 21.23
C PRO A 197 -0.95 25.97 20.66
N LEU A 198 -0.03 26.77 20.13
CA LEU A 198 1.21 26.28 19.54
C LEU A 198 2.01 25.38 20.51
N SER A 199 2.05 25.73 21.80
CA SER A 199 2.76 24.93 22.82
C SER A 199 2.21 23.51 22.96
N PHE A 200 0.90 23.32 22.79
CA PHE A 200 0.27 22.00 22.76
C PHE A 200 0.48 21.31 21.42
N GLN A 201 0.41 22.05 20.30
CA GLN A 201 0.71 21.49 18.98
C GLN A 201 2.11 20.89 18.94
N THR A 202 3.11 21.61 19.47
CA THR A 202 4.49 21.11 19.55
C THR A 202 4.58 19.87 20.46
N ALA A 203 4.06 19.96 21.68
CA ALA A 203 4.17 18.85 22.65
C ALA A 203 3.48 17.57 22.16
N LEU A 204 2.27 17.67 21.63
CA LEU A 204 1.53 16.51 21.14
C LEU A 204 2.09 16.03 19.80
N GLY A 205 2.50 16.93 18.92
CA GLY A 205 3.13 16.57 17.64
C GLY A 205 4.42 15.77 17.85
N ASP A 206 5.31 16.25 18.72
CA ASP A 206 6.56 15.54 19.07
C ASP A 206 6.26 14.15 19.66
N ALA A 207 5.26 14.06 20.55
CA ALA A 207 4.85 12.80 21.15
C ALA A 207 4.31 11.81 20.12
N TYR A 208 3.47 12.25 19.17
CA TYR A 208 2.93 11.39 18.11
C TYR A 208 4.01 10.95 17.13
N THR A 209 4.93 11.84 16.73
CA THR A 209 6.07 11.50 15.87
C THR A 209 7.01 10.49 16.53
N ALA A 210 7.21 10.59 17.85
CA ALA A 210 8.00 9.61 18.61
C ALA A 210 7.27 8.28 18.83
N ALA A 211 5.94 8.28 18.91
CA ALA A 211 5.13 7.12 19.25
C ALA A 211 4.71 6.27 18.04
N PHE A 212 4.55 6.89 16.85
CA PHE A 212 4.01 6.23 15.66
C PHE A 212 4.98 6.28 14.48
N HIS A 213 5.67 5.16 14.24
CA HIS A 213 6.60 5.02 13.12
C HIS A 213 6.02 4.16 11.98
N ASN A 214 5.10 3.27 12.31
CA ASN A 214 4.52 2.29 11.40
C ASN A 214 3.06 2.60 11.06
N LYS A 215 2.43 3.57 11.75
CA LYS A 215 1.09 4.08 11.42
C LYS A 215 1.14 5.56 11.05
N LYS A 216 0.25 5.96 10.15
CA LYS A 216 0.04 7.38 9.82
C LYS A 216 -0.78 8.07 10.90
N VAL A 217 -0.56 9.37 11.04
CA VAL A 217 -1.28 10.25 11.97
C VAL A 217 -1.99 11.33 11.16
N LEU A 218 -3.26 11.58 11.47
CA LEU A 218 -4.09 12.60 10.81
C LEU A 218 -4.48 13.69 11.79
N VAL A 219 -4.51 14.94 11.32
CA VAL A 219 -4.98 16.10 12.07
C VAL A 219 -6.23 16.71 11.45
N ARG A 220 -7.05 17.38 12.26
CA ARG A 220 -8.34 17.95 11.83
C ARG A 220 -8.20 19.13 10.84
N TYR A 221 -7.21 19.99 11.06
CA TYR A 221 -7.06 21.24 10.32
C TYR A 221 -5.68 21.31 9.66
N PRO A 222 -5.60 21.68 8.38
CA PRO A 222 -4.32 21.77 7.66
C PRO A 222 -3.38 22.85 8.25
N GLU A 223 -3.93 23.89 8.88
CA GLU A 223 -3.15 24.97 9.52
C GLU A 223 -2.61 24.60 10.92
N THR A 224 -3.08 23.50 11.53
CA THR A 224 -2.56 23.00 12.80
C THR A 224 -1.50 21.93 12.56
N PHE A 225 -0.51 21.82 13.46
CA PHE A 225 0.60 20.88 13.34
C PHE A 225 1.34 21.02 11.99
N ALA A 226 1.55 22.27 11.56
CA ALA A 226 2.15 22.59 10.26
C ALA A 226 3.61 22.09 10.14
N ASP A 227 4.33 21.99 11.25
CA ASP A 227 5.73 21.53 11.30
C ASP A 227 5.89 20.00 11.29
N TYR A 228 4.78 19.24 11.30
CA TYR A 228 4.79 17.78 11.37
C TYR A 228 4.33 17.17 10.05
N ASP A 229 4.93 16.06 9.62
CA ASP A 229 4.51 15.29 8.43
C ASP A 229 3.29 14.39 8.73
N PHE A 230 2.15 15.03 9.00
CA PHE A 230 0.86 14.38 9.25
C PHE A 230 -0.11 14.55 8.08
N GLY A 231 -1.06 13.61 7.96
CA GLY A 231 -2.18 13.69 7.03
C GLY A 231 -3.33 14.55 7.56
N VAL A 232 -4.37 14.74 6.75
CA VAL A 232 -5.50 15.59 7.10
C VAL A 232 -6.81 14.79 7.17
N GLN A 233 -7.64 15.12 8.16
CA GLN A 233 -9.01 14.65 8.30
C GLN A 233 -9.96 15.85 8.21
N TRP A 234 -10.50 16.10 7.01
CA TRP A 234 -11.41 17.21 6.77
C TRP A 234 -12.86 16.83 7.14
N ASP A 235 -13.28 17.14 8.38
CA ASP A 235 -14.59 16.73 8.93
C ASP A 235 -15.80 17.52 8.34
N SER A 236 -15.60 18.35 7.31
CA SER A 236 -16.68 19.05 6.58
C SER A 236 -16.42 19.07 5.07
N PHE A 237 -16.04 17.90 4.58
CA PHE A 237 -15.60 17.62 3.23
C PHE A 237 -16.58 18.12 2.17
N ALA A 238 -16.04 18.82 1.16
CA ALA A 238 -16.76 19.38 0.01
C ALA A 238 -17.85 20.43 0.33
N LEU A 239 -17.98 20.87 1.58
CA LEU A 239 -18.89 21.95 1.99
C LEU A 239 -18.30 23.31 1.59
N SER A 240 -19.08 24.19 0.96
CA SER A 240 -18.56 25.48 0.49
C SER A 240 -18.13 26.39 1.64
N ASP A 241 -18.81 26.29 2.78
CA ASP A 241 -18.52 27.06 4.00
C ASP A 241 -17.15 26.74 4.59
N ASP A 242 -16.60 25.55 4.33
CA ASP A 242 -15.28 25.10 4.81
C ASP A 242 -14.30 24.79 3.66
N ALA A 243 -14.53 25.38 2.48
CA ALA A 243 -13.66 25.18 1.32
C ALA A 243 -12.20 25.63 1.55
N ALA A 244 -11.95 26.47 2.56
CA ALA A 244 -10.62 26.86 2.98
C ALA A 244 -9.81 25.66 3.51
N SER A 245 -10.42 24.74 4.26
CA SER A 245 -9.76 23.53 4.75
C SER A 245 -9.32 22.63 3.59
N GLY A 246 -10.19 22.39 2.60
CA GLY A 246 -9.82 21.64 1.39
C GLY A 246 -8.68 22.28 0.59
N LYS A 247 -8.68 23.61 0.45
CA LYS A 247 -7.58 24.35 -0.19
C LYS A 247 -6.27 24.27 0.62
N GLY A 248 -6.37 24.28 1.94
CA GLY A 248 -5.22 24.10 2.83
C GLY A 248 -4.62 22.71 2.70
N GLU A 249 -5.46 21.67 2.58
CA GLU A 249 -5.03 20.29 2.35
C GLU A 249 -4.29 20.14 1.01
N ILE A 250 -4.81 20.74 -0.07
CA ILE A 250 -4.12 20.80 -1.38
C ILE A 250 -2.77 21.51 -1.24
N SER A 251 -2.74 22.64 -0.52
CA SER A 251 -1.51 23.45 -0.35
C SER A 251 -0.44 22.73 0.47
N ARG A 252 -0.84 21.83 1.37
CA ARG A 252 0.06 21.03 2.22
C ARG A 252 0.78 19.94 1.42
N ASP A 253 0.22 19.48 0.30
CA ASP A 253 0.81 18.53 -0.66
C ASP A 253 1.43 17.25 -0.04
N SER A 254 0.96 16.85 1.14
CA SER A 254 1.49 15.69 1.88
C SER A 254 0.97 14.34 1.38
N TRP A 255 0.02 14.34 0.44
CA TRP A 255 -0.72 13.15 0.00
C TRP A 255 0.14 12.04 -0.62
N ARG A 256 1.39 12.33 -1.01
CA ARG A 256 2.32 11.29 -1.52
C ARG A 256 2.81 10.36 -0.41
N THR A 257 2.85 10.83 0.83
CA THR A 257 3.42 10.11 1.98
C THR A 257 2.44 9.98 3.14
N GLN A 258 1.39 10.81 3.18
CA GLN A 258 0.40 10.89 4.26
C GLN A 258 -1.02 10.72 3.75
N ILE A 259 -1.88 10.18 4.62
CA ILE A 259 -3.27 9.84 4.30
C ILE A 259 -4.15 11.06 4.48
N ASN A 260 -4.99 11.31 3.48
CA ASN A 260 -6.08 12.27 3.57
C ASN A 260 -7.43 11.57 3.67
N SER A 261 -8.30 12.06 4.55
CA SER A 261 -9.64 11.51 4.80
C SER A 261 -10.61 12.63 5.21
N GLY A 262 -11.90 12.32 5.38
CA GLY A 262 -12.89 13.36 5.70
C GLY A 262 -14.26 12.83 6.09
N GLU A 263 -15.17 13.76 6.35
CA GLU A 263 -16.59 13.53 6.64
C GLU A 263 -17.41 14.48 5.77
N VAL A 264 -18.38 13.95 5.02
CA VAL A 264 -19.35 14.80 4.30
C VAL A 264 -20.43 15.21 5.29
N ALA A 265 -20.31 16.40 5.88
CA ALA A 265 -21.20 16.87 6.92
C ALA A 265 -22.57 17.30 6.36
N TYR A 266 -23.66 16.78 6.94
CA TYR A 266 -25.04 17.06 6.51
C TYR A 266 -25.87 17.85 7.53
N ASN A 267 -25.33 18.09 8.72
CA ASN A 267 -26.05 18.71 9.83
C ASN A 267 -25.80 20.23 9.95
N TRP A 268 -25.00 20.83 9.06
CA TRP A 268 -24.68 22.26 9.10
C TRP A 268 -24.27 22.81 7.73
N GLY A 269 -24.24 24.14 7.61
CA GLY A 269 -23.74 24.85 6.42
C GLY A 269 -24.60 24.70 5.16
N ASN A 270 -24.08 25.16 4.02
CA ASN A 270 -24.79 25.15 2.76
C ASN A 270 -24.75 23.78 2.07
N GLN A 271 -25.89 23.10 2.11
CA GLN A 271 -26.06 21.75 1.56
C GLN A 271 -26.43 21.73 0.07
N SER A 272 -26.48 22.86 -0.63
CA SER A 272 -27.00 22.95 -2.01
C SER A 272 -26.27 22.03 -2.99
N ASN A 273 -24.95 21.85 -2.83
CA ASN A 273 -24.12 21.01 -3.70
C ASN A 273 -23.94 19.57 -3.17
N LEU A 274 -24.48 19.29 -1.97
CA LEU A 274 -24.39 17.98 -1.32
C LEU A 274 -25.76 17.27 -1.27
N GLY A 275 -26.87 17.96 -1.51
CA GLY A 275 -28.21 17.36 -1.49
C GLY A 275 -28.72 17.01 -0.09
N GLY A 276 -28.08 17.52 0.97
CA GLY A 276 -28.58 17.50 2.35
C GLY A 276 -28.62 16.15 3.06
N SER A 277 -28.24 15.05 2.42
CA SER A 277 -28.11 13.73 3.03
C SER A 277 -27.22 12.82 2.18
N PRO A 278 -26.73 11.69 2.72
CA PRO A 278 -25.99 10.71 1.94
C PRO A 278 -26.75 10.24 0.68
N ASN A 279 -28.04 9.96 0.83
CA ASN A 279 -28.91 9.59 -0.29
C ASN A 279 -29.08 10.74 -1.30
N GLY A 280 -29.21 11.98 -0.82
CA GLY A 280 -29.32 13.16 -1.67
C GLY A 280 -28.05 13.44 -2.48
N THR A 281 -26.86 13.22 -1.89
CA THR A 281 -25.59 13.31 -2.61
C THR A 281 -25.51 12.25 -3.70
N LEU A 282 -25.75 10.99 -3.32
CA LEU A 282 -25.45 9.84 -4.18
C LEU A 282 -26.53 9.57 -5.24
N SER A 283 -27.76 10.07 -5.07
CA SER A 283 -28.81 9.98 -6.09
C SER A 283 -28.71 11.04 -7.17
N SER A 284 -27.89 12.09 -6.96
CA SER A 284 -27.66 13.17 -7.93
C SER A 284 -26.27 13.05 -8.55
N THR A 285 -26.22 12.97 -9.88
CA THR A 285 -24.94 12.93 -10.61
C THR A 285 -24.12 14.21 -10.38
N SER A 286 -24.75 15.38 -10.31
CA SER A 286 -24.01 16.64 -10.07
C SER A 286 -23.40 16.69 -8.68
N ASN A 287 -24.16 16.31 -7.64
CA ASN A 287 -23.68 16.34 -6.26
C ASN A 287 -22.63 15.25 -6.02
N THR A 288 -22.81 14.06 -6.61
CA THR A 288 -21.80 13.00 -6.60
C THR A 288 -20.50 13.47 -7.26
N ASN A 289 -20.60 14.11 -8.42
CA ASN A 289 -19.41 14.62 -9.12
C ASN A 289 -18.71 15.71 -8.32
N HIS A 290 -19.44 16.65 -7.71
CA HIS A 290 -18.88 17.69 -6.83
C HIS A 290 -18.03 17.09 -5.69
N VAL A 291 -18.51 16.04 -5.03
CA VAL A 291 -17.73 15.35 -3.99
C VAL A 291 -16.53 14.61 -4.60
N ILE A 292 -16.70 13.97 -5.78
CA ILE A 292 -15.58 13.32 -6.48
C ILE A 292 -14.50 14.33 -6.89
N ASP A 293 -14.87 15.52 -7.35
CA ASP A 293 -13.90 16.55 -7.71
C ASP A 293 -13.03 16.93 -6.51
N TRP A 294 -13.62 17.08 -5.32
CA TRP A 294 -12.83 17.24 -4.10
C TRP A 294 -11.97 16.03 -3.79
N ILE A 295 -12.51 14.80 -3.87
CA ILE A 295 -11.73 13.55 -3.62
C ILE A 295 -10.47 13.51 -4.50
N MET A 296 -10.60 13.86 -5.78
CA MET A 296 -9.51 13.81 -6.73
C MET A 296 -8.51 14.96 -6.52
N ASN A 297 -8.98 16.16 -6.20
CA ASN A 297 -8.11 17.31 -5.92
C ASN A 297 -7.31 17.17 -4.62
N THR A 298 -7.91 16.59 -3.58
CA THR A 298 -7.27 16.44 -2.26
C THR A 298 -6.62 15.07 -2.06
N HIS A 299 -6.70 14.18 -3.06
CA HIS A 299 -6.18 12.81 -2.97
C HIS A 299 -6.77 12.02 -1.78
N THR A 300 -8.08 12.13 -1.56
CA THR A 300 -8.76 11.54 -0.39
C THR A 300 -8.88 10.02 -0.46
N SER A 301 -8.43 9.35 0.59
CA SER A 301 -8.47 7.88 0.68
C SER A 301 -9.81 7.35 1.19
N SER A 302 -10.45 8.02 2.14
CA SER A 302 -11.73 7.55 2.69
C SER A 302 -12.64 8.67 3.21
N LEU A 303 -13.96 8.45 3.17
CA LEU A 303 -14.98 9.40 3.63
C LEU A 303 -16.00 8.74 4.54
N GLY A 304 -16.38 9.42 5.62
CA GLY A 304 -17.33 8.88 6.59
C GLY A 304 -18.80 9.07 6.26
N TRP A 305 -19.51 10.05 6.83
CA TRP A 305 -20.99 10.20 6.87
C TRP A 305 -21.75 9.88 5.57
N ILE A 306 -21.15 10.13 4.41
CA ILE A 306 -21.64 9.69 3.09
C ILE A 306 -21.91 8.17 3.01
N SER A 307 -21.27 7.38 3.89
CA SER A 307 -21.45 5.95 4.07
C SER A 307 -22.86 5.59 4.54
N ASP A 308 -23.61 6.50 5.18
CA ASP A 308 -24.93 6.23 5.74
C ASP A 308 -26.08 6.32 4.71
N TYR A 309 -25.85 5.83 3.48
CA TYR A 309 -26.79 5.89 2.35
C TYR A 309 -27.92 4.84 2.38
N THR A 310 -28.52 4.43 1.28
CA THR A 310 -29.46 3.29 1.24
C THR A 310 -29.20 2.50 -0.04
N ALA A 311 -28.52 1.36 0.08
CA ALA A 311 -28.01 0.60 -1.06
C ALA A 311 -29.11 0.00 -1.95
N SER A 312 -30.32 -0.22 -1.42
CA SER A 312 -31.45 -0.75 -2.19
C SER A 312 -32.04 0.24 -3.20
N ASN A 313 -31.63 1.52 -3.17
CA ASN A 313 -32.05 2.51 -4.15
C ASN A 313 -31.04 2.52 -5.34
N PRO A 314 -31.48 2.19 -6.58
CA PRO A 314 -30.56 2.08 -7.72
C PRO A 314 -29.80 3.37 -8.06
N ALA A 315 -30.43 4.54 -7.90
CA ALA A 315 -29.75 5.82 -8.17
C ALA A 315 -28.63 6.08 -7.14
N VAL A 316 -28.92 5.79 -5.87
CA VAL A 316 -27.92 5.89 -4.78
C VAL A 316 -26.80 4.87 -4.98
N GLU A 317 -27.12 3.63 -5.36
CA GLU A 317 -26.12 2.59 -5.66
C GLU A 317 -25.20 3.02 -6.81
N ALA A 318 -25.75 3.65 -7.86
CA ALA A 318 -24.97 4.17 -8.98
C ALA A 318 -23.97 5.24 -8.53
N GLY A 319 -24.42 6.22 -7.72
CA GLY A 319 -23.52 7.24 -7.16
C GLY A 319 -22.48 6.67 -6.21
N ALA A 320 -22.87 5.73 -5.33
CA ALA A 320 -21.96 5.06 -4.40
C ALA A 320 -20.88 4.27 -5.16
N THR A 321 -21.27 3.57 -6.23
CA THR A 321 -20.37 2.82 -7.12
C THR A 321 -19.40 3.75 -7.83
N ALA A 322 -19.90 4.88 -8.37
CA ALA A 322 -19.05 5.88 -9.02
C ALA A 322 -18.01 6.45 -8.05
N MET A 323 -18.42 6.83 -6.83
CA MET A 323 -17.55 7.40 -5.81
C MET A 323 -16.54 6.37 -5.25
N GLN A 324 -16.98 5.13 -4.97
CA GLN A 324 -16.10 4.08 -4.45
C GLN A 324 -14.91 3.81 -5.37
N LYS A 325 -15.09 3.91 -6.68
CA LYS A 325 -14.01 3.68 -7.66
C LYS A 325 -12.93 4.77 -7.61
N MET A 326 -13.26 5.95 -7.08
CA MET A 326 -12.37 7.12 -7.03
C MET A 326 -11.63 7.22 -5.69
N LEU A 327 -12.28 6.86 -4.58
CA LEU A 327 -11.68 6.90 -3.24
C LEU A 327 -10.46 5.98 -3.15
N GLY A 328 -9.35 6.46 -2.59
CA GLY A 328 -8.20 5.61 -2.34
C GLY A 328 -7.39 5.26 -3.58
N TYR A 329 -6.72 4.12 -3.50
CA TYR A 329 -5.93 3.54 -4.58
C TYR A 329 -6.80 2.61 -5.45
N ARG A 330 -6.44 2.48 -6.73
CA ARG A 330 -7.04 1.50 -7.64
C ARG A 330 -5.99 0.93 -8.57
N PHE A 331 -5.33 -0.14 -8.12
CA PHE A 331 -4.26 -0.80 -8.87
C PHE A 331 -4.82 -1.67 -9.97
N VAL A 332 -4.54 -1.31 -11.22
CA VAL A 332 -4.92 -2.05 -12.42
C VAL A 332 -3.66 -2.67 -13.01
N LEU A 333 -3.63 -3.99 -13.14
CA LEU A 333 -2.63 -4.67 -13.95
C LEU A 333 -2.96 -4.45 -15.43
N ASN A 334 -2.02 -3.91 -16.19
CA ASN A 334 -2.21 -3.64 -17.63
C ASN A 334 -1.77 -4.83 -18.49
N GLN A 335 -0.63 -5.41 -18.13
CA GLN A 335 0.04 -6.47 -18.86
C GLN A 335 0.91 -7.28 -17.90
N ALA A 336 1.04 -8.58 -18.13
CA ALA A 336 2.01 -9.43 -17.45
C ALA A 336 2.79 -10.26 -18.45
N THR A 337 4.07 -10.50 -18.15
CA THR A 337 4.97 -11.32 -18.95
C THR A 337 5.72 -12.28 -18.04
N PHE A 338 5.71 -13.58 -18.34
CA PHE A 338 6.28 -14.61 -17.48
C PHE A 338 6.85 -15.81 -18.26
N THR A 339 7.72 -16.59 -17.62
CA THR A 339 8.27 -17.82 -18.22
C THR A 339 7.17 -18.89 -18.35
N GLY A 340 6.92 -19.39 -19.57
CA GLY A 340 5.86 -20.38 -19.83
C GLY A 340 6.16 -21.81 -19.36
N ASN A 341 7.43 -22.21 -19.37
CA ASN A 341 7.90 -23.51 -18.87
C ASN A 341 9.20 -23.37 -18.07
N VAL A 342 9.29 -24.05 -16.93
CA VAL A 342 10.46 -24.03 -16.04
C VAL A 342 10.81 -25.47 -15.65
N SER A 343 12.08 -25.87 -15.77
CA SER A 343 12.52 -27.14 -15.20
C SER A 343 12.53 -27.09 -13.67
N PRO A 344 12.26 -28.18 -12.94
CA PRO A 344 12.42 -28.20 -11.47
C PRO A 344 13.83 -27.74 -11.03
N GLY A 345 13.92 -26.82 -10.07
CA GLY A 345 15.18 -26.15 -9.70
C GLY A 345 15.58 -24.98 -10.61
N GLY A 346 14.84 -24.74 -11.69
CA GLY A 346 15.07 -23.69 -12.66
C GLY A 346 14.52 -22.34 -12.23
N THR A 347 14.70 -21.34 -13.09
CA THR A 347 14.32 -19.95 -12.81
C THR A 347 13.05 -19.56 -13.58
N MET A 348 12.06 -19.04 -12.86
CA MET A 348 10.86 -18.40 -13.38
C MET A 348 11.02 -16.88 -13.32
N ASN A 349 10.91 -16.22 -14.46
CA ASN A 349 10.80 -14.77 -14.52
C ASN A 349 9.32 -14.40 -14.56
N VAL A 350 8.93 -13.39 -13.78
CA VAL A 350 7.60 -12.80 -13.78
C VAL A 350 7.76 -11.29 -13.77
N SER A 351 7.08 -10.62 -14.69
CA SER A 351 7.02 -9.16 -14.73
C SER A 351 5.59 -8.71 -15.01
N PHE A 352 5.20 -7.56 -14.50
CA PHE A 352 3.89 -6.98 -14.77
C PHE A 352 3.92 -5.46 -14.74
N GLN A 353 3.00 -4.87 -15.50
CA GLN A 353 2.73 -3.45 -15.52
C GLN A 353 1.53 -3.15 -14.62
N VAL A 354 1.65 -2.16 -13.73
CA VAL A 354 0.59 -1.71 -12.84
C VAL A 354 0.43 -0.20 -12.87
N THR A 355 -0.81 0.25 -12.95
CA THR A 355 -1.20 1.67 -12.90
C THR A 355 -2.13 1.90 -11.72
N ASN A 356 -1.92 2.97 -10.94
CA ASN A 356 -2.89 3.40 -9.95
C ASN A 356 -3.87 4.40 -10.56
N LYS A 357 -5.12 3.98 -10.78
CA LYS A 357 -6.18 4.82 -11.33
C LYS A 357 -7.06 5.50 -10.27
N GLY A 358 -6.70 5.38 -9.00
CA GLY A 358 -7.44 5.98 -7.89
C GLY A 358 -7.10 7.45 -7.65
N SER A 359 -7.57 7.98 -6.53
CA SER A 359 -7.23 9.32 -6.04
C SER A 359 -5.97 9.35 -5.18
N SER A 360 -5.58 8.28 -4.49
CA SER A 360 -4.43 8.29 -3.56
C SER A 360 -3.48 7.10 -3.71
N PRO A 361 -2.25 7.20 -3.18
CA PRO A 361 -1.34 6.06 -2.99
C PRO A 361 -1.91 4.99 -2.06
N PHE A 362 -1.26 3.82 -2.04
CA PHE A 362 -1.32 2.93 -0.90
C PHE A 362 -0.12 3.22 0.02
N TYR A 363 -0.36 3.54 1.28
CA TYR A 363 0.66 4.20 2.13
C TYR A 363 1.58 3.25 2.89
N TYR A 364 1.37 1.94 2.74
CA TYR A 364 2.11 0.90 3.44
C TYR A 364 2.82 -0.01 2.43
N ASN A 365 4.04 -0.42 2.72
CA ASN A 365 4.78 -1.30 1.82
C ASN A 365 4.32 -2.76 1.99
N TRP A 366 3.13 -3.07 1.48
CA TRP A 366 2.59 -4.43 1.52
C TRP A 366 3.14 -5.25 0.35
N PRO A 367 3.63 -6.47 0.61
CA PRO A 367 4.32 -7.27 -0.37
C PRO A 367 3.36 -7.78 -1.45
N VAL A 368 3.81 -7.73 -2.70
CA VAL A 368 3.20 -8.45 -3.81
C VAL A 368 3.77 -9.87 -3.83
N GLU A 369 2.93 -10.87 -3.98
CA GLU A 369 3.29 -12.28 -4.09
C GLU A 369 2.91 -12.82 -5.47
N ALA A 370 3.82 -13.60 -6.07
CA ALA A 370 3.52 -14.54 -7.13
C ALA A 370 3.31 -15.94 -6.53
N SER A 371 2.26 -16.63 -6.94
CA SER A 371 1.93 -17.98 -6.48
C SER A 371 1.64 -18.91 -7.65
N LEU A 372 2.13 -20.15 -7.56
CA LEU A 372 1.75 -21.26 -8.44
C LEU A 372 0.65 -22.06 -7.77
N LEU A 373 -0.56 -22.01 -8.33
CA LEU A 373 -1.74 -22.70 -7.85
C LEU A 373 -1.93 -24.01 -8.62
N LYS A 374 -2.31 -25.07 -7.91
CA LYS A 374 -2.78 -26.32 -8.50
C LYS A 374 -4.19 -26.13 -9.08
N SER A 375 -4.69 -27.12 -9.80
CA SER A 375 -6.04 -27.12 -10.38
C SER A 375 -7.16 -27.03 -9.34
N ASP A 376 -6.90 -27.45 -8.10
CA ASP A 376 -7.83 -27.33 -6.96
C ASP A 376 -7.73 -25.98 -6.22
N GLY A 377 -6.88 -25.06 -6.70
CA GLY A 377 -6.65 -23.75 -6.10
C GLY A 377 -5.64 -23.73 -4.96
N THR A 378 -5.12 -24.89 -4.52
CA THR A 378 -4.11 -24.94 -3.47
C THR A 378 -2.75 -24.43 -3.95
N VAL A 379 -2.02 -23.75 -3.07
CA VAL A 379 -0.70 -23.18 -3.39
C VAL A 379 0.35 -24.29 -3.43
N ALA A 380 1.00 -24.48 -4.58
CA ALA A 380 2.14 -25.37 -4.74
C ALA A 380 3.48 -24.68 -4.45
N TRP A 381 3.56 -23.38 -4.76
CA TRP A 381 4.72 -22.54 -4.51
C TRP A 381 4.30 -21.08 -4.44
N LYS A 382 5.07 -20.26 -3.71
CA LYS A 382 4.87 -18.82 -3.59
C LYS A 382 6.17 -18.06 -3.39
N GLY A 383 6.22 -16.82 -3.86
CA GLY A 383 7.33 -15.91 -3.61
C GLY A 383 6.97 -14.44 -3.78
N VAL A 384 7.60 -13.57 -2.99
CA VAL A 384 7.32 -12.12 -2.97
C VAL A 384 8.27 -11.34 -3.87
N PHE A 385 7.73 -10.33 -4.53
CA PHE A 385 8.51 -9.31 -5.23
C PHE A 385 9.19 -8.37 -4.22
N GLN A 386 10.21 -7.64 -4.66
CA GLN A 386 10.91 -6.63 -3.87
C GLN A 386 10.47 -5.19 -4.20
N ASP A 387 9.39 -5.03 -4.96
CA ASP A 387 8.90 -3.70 -5.31
C ASP A 387 8.16 -3.05 -4.14
N ASP A 388 8.19 -1.72 -4.10
CA ASP A 388 7.54 -0.94 -3.06
C ASP A 388 6.31 -0.24 -3.65
N ILE A 389 5.14 -0.81 -3.32
CA ILE A 389 3.85 -0.44 -3.89
C ILE A 389 3.42 0.99 -3.54
N ARG A 390 4.07 1.63 -2.54
CA ARG A 390 3.83 3.03 -2.20
C ARG A 390 4.23 3.97 -3.34
N ASN A 391 5.11 3.53 -4.24
CA ASN A 391 5.53 4.31 -5.39
C ASN A 391 4.56 4.22 -6.58
N TRP A 392 3.51 3.39 -6.50
CA TRP A 392 2.47 3.33 -7.52
C TRP A 392 1.48 4.49 -7.33
N LEU A 393 1.96 5.70 -7.62
CA LEU A 393 1.23 6.93 -7.39
C LEU A 393 0.09 7.12 -8.42
N PRO A 394 -1.04 7.74 -8.01
CA PRO A 394 -2.07 8.22 -8.92
C PRO A 394 -1.55 9.37 -9.80
N GLY A 395 -2.38 9.85 -10.72
CA GLY A 395 -2.09 11.05 -11.51
C GLY A 395 -2.15 12.32 -10.67
N THR A 396 -1.79 13.47 -11.26
CA THR A 396 -1.83 14.78 -10.59
C THR A 396 -2.48 15.85 -11.47
N GLY A 397 -2.99 16.91 -10.84
CA GLY A 397 -3.70 18.00 -11.53
C GLY A 397 -5.05 17.55 -12.07
N TRP A 398 -6.02 17.29 -11.17
CA TRP A 398 -7.35 16.85 -11.59
C TRP A 398 -8.07 17.93 -12.40
N ASN A 399 -8.55 17.58 -13.58
CA ASN A 399 -9.32 18.45 -14.44
C ASN A 399 -10.80 18.04 -14.42
N GLU A 400 -11.61 18.84 -13.75
CA GLU A 400 -13.04 18.56 -13.52
C GLU A 400 -13.84 18.52 -14.83
N THR A 401 -13.41 19.25 -15.86
CA THR A 401 -14.10 19.29 -17.17
C THR A 401 -13.84 18.02 -17.98
N THR A 402 -12.59 17.57 -18.05
CA THR A 402 -12.22 16.35 -18.80
C THR A 402 -12.41 15.08 -17.98
N ARG A 403 -12.59 15.23 -16.66
CA ARG A 403 -12.68 14.14 -15.69
C ARG A 403 -11.46 13.22 -15.77
N ALA A 404 -10.28 13.82 -15.88
CA ALA A 404 -9.00 13.15 -15.93
C ALA A 404 -7.92 14.00 -15.24
N TYR A 405 -6.82 13.36 -14.85
CA TYR A 405 -5.62 14.09 -14.43
C TYR A 405 -4.89 14.66 -15.65
N ASP A 406 -4.43 15.91 -15.55
CA ASP A 406 -3.56 16.55 -16.54
C ASP A 406 -2.24 15.78 -16.67
N GLN A 407 -1.71 15.29 -15.54
CA GLN A 407 -0.64 14.29 -15.53
C GLN A 407 -1.21 12.91 -15.20
N ALA A 408 -1.35 12.05 -16.22
CA ALA A 408 -1.79 10.69 -16.04
C ALA A 408 -0.86 9.87 -15.11
N PRO A 409 -1.40 8.90 -14.35
CA PRO A 409 -0.58 8.01 -13.52
C PRO A 409 0.43 7.22 -14.35
N ALA A 410 1.62 7.00 -13.78
CA ALA A 410 2.66 6.22 -14.44
C ALA A 410 2.29 4.73 -14.53
N VAL A 411 2.74 4.09 -15.62
CA VAL A 411 2.73 2.63 -15.74
C VAL A 411 4.00 2.10 -15.07
N ASN A 412 3.85 1.47 -13.91
CA ASN A 412 4.96 0.94 -13.12
C ASN A 412 5.29 -0.48 -13.58
N MET A 413 6.56 -0.75 -13.87
CA MET A 413 7.04 -2.09 -14.24
C MET A 413 7.63 -2.79 -13.02
N VAL A 414 7.03 -3.91 -12.64
CA VAL A 414 7.49 -4.78 -11.55
C VAL A 414 8.14 -6.02 -12.13
N ASN A 415 9.29 -6.41 -11.60
CA ASN A 415 10.06 -7.56 -12.05
C ASN A 415 10.41 -8.46 -10.87
N GLY A 416 10.28 -9.77 -11.07
CA GLY A 416 10.66 -10.80 -10.12
C GLY A 416 11.30 -11.98 -10.83
N MET A 417 12.42 -12.44 -10.29
CA MET A 417 13.09 -13.66 -10.71
C MET A 417 13.06 -14.64 -9.53
N PHE A 418 12.53 -15.84 -9.77
CA PHE A 418 12.25 -16.82 -8.73
C PHE A 418 12.85 -18.17 -9.09
N VAL A 419 13.64 -18.75 -8.18
CA VAL A 419 14.09 -20.14 -8.33
C VAL A 419 12.96 -21.06 -7.84
N ILE A 420 12.45 -21.91 -8.73
CA ILE A 420 11.40 -22.87 -8.39
C ILE A 420 12.05 -24.09 -7.74
N PRO A 421 11.73 -24.44 -6.49
CA PRO A 421 12.34 -25.58 -5.81
C PRO A 421 12.16 -26.89 -6.59
N LYS A 422 13.16 -27.77 -6.52
CA LYS A 422 13.08 -29.13 -7.11
C LYS A 422 11.95 -29.98 -6.51
N SER A 423 11.45 -29.60 -5.33
CA SER A 423 10.32 -30.28 -4.67
C SER A 423 8.96 -29.96 -5.28
N VAL A 424 8.85 -28.94 -6.14
CA VAL A 424 7.60 -28.66 -6.88
C VAL A 424 7.43 -29.73 -7.95
N PRO A 425 6.36 -30.56 -7.91
CA PRO A 425 6.18 -31.65 -8.86
C PRO A 425 6.01 -31.16 -10.30
N ASN A 426 6.36 -32.02 -11.26
CA ASN A 426 6.07 -31.74 -12.66
C ASN A 426 4.56 -31.59 -12.88
N GLY A 427 4.16 -30.62 -13.70
CA GLY A 427 2.76 -30.36 -13.99
C GLY A 427 2.48 -28.93 -14.41
N THR A 428 1.22 -28.68 -14.78
CA THR A 428 0.73 -27.35 -15.14
C THR A 428 0.12 -26.67 -13.92
N TYR A 429 0.53 -25.44 -13.66
CA TYR A 429 0.07 -24.62 -12.54
C TYR A 429 -0.47 -23.28 -13.06
N ILE A 430 -1.38 -22.68 -12.31
CA ILE A 430 -1.86 -21.32 -12.58
C ILE A 430 -0.97 -20.34 -11.83
N LEU A 431 -0.31 -19.43 -12.54
CA LEU A 431 0.42 -18.32 -11.95
C LEU A 431 -0.57 -17.21 -11.59
N SER A 432 -0.50 -16.75 -10.34
CA SER A 432 -1.38 -15.72 -9.79
C SER A 432 -0.59 -14.67 -9.02
N LEU A 433 -1.14 -13.45 -8.96
CA LEU A 433 -0.61 -12.33 -8.19
C LEU A 433 -1.58 -11.95 -7.05
N SER A 434 -1.03 -11.64 -5.88
CA SER A 434 -1.77 -11.14 -4.71
C SER A 434 -0.97 -10.06 -3.98
N ILE A 435 -1.66 -9.14 -3.30
CA ILE A 435 -1.02 -8.21 -2.35
C ILE A 435 -1.40 -8.65 -0.95
N LEU A 436 -0.39 -8.95 -0.13
CA LEU A 436 -0.57 -9.56 1.17
C LEU A 436 -0.55 -8.51 2.27
N ASP A 437 -1.39 -8.69 3.29
CA ASP A 437 -1.14 -8.04 4.57
C ASP A 437 0.07 -8.72 5.23
N PRO A 438 1.13 -7.98 5.62
CA PRO A 438 2.27 -8.53 6.35
C PRO A 438 1.85 -9.25 7.64
N ALA A 439 0.71 -8.89 8.22
CA ALA A 439 0.11 -9.56 9.36
C ALA A 439 -0.51 -10.90 8.91
N GLY A 440 0.32 -11.95 8.93
CA GLY A 440 -0.07 -13.31 8.58
C GLY A 440 0.09 -13.67 7.12
N TRP A 441 0.62 -12.76 6.28
CA TRP A 441 0.97 -13.03 4.88
C TRP A 441 -0.20 -13.56 4.06
N LYS A 442 -1.38 -12.96 4.27
CA LYS A 442 -2.63 -13.34 3.59
C LYS A 442 -3.01 -12.30 2.55
N PRO A 443 -3.55 -12.71 1.38
CA PRO A 443 -4.13 -11.77 0.45
C PRO A 443 -5.16 -10.87 1.15
N SER A 444 -4.97 -9.56 1.02
CA SER A 444 -5.81 -8.56 1.71
C SER A 444 -6.08 -7.33 0.85
N VAL A 445 -5.30 -7.09 -0.20
CA VAL A 445 -5.57 -6.07 -1.21
C VAL A 445 -5.80 -6.72 -2.57
N ARG A 446 -6.83 -6.26 -3.28
CA ARG A 446 -7.20 -6.76 -4.61
C ARG A 446 -6.73 -5.80 -5.70
N PHE A 447 -6.24 -6.36 -6.81
CA PHE A 447 -6.11 -5.64 -8.07
C PHE A 447 -7.48 -5.45 -8.72
N ALA A 448 -7.67 -4.34 -9.41
CA ALA A 448 -8.91 -3.96 -10.08
C ALA A 448 -9.02 -4.60 -11.49
N ASN A 449 -8.89 -5.92 -11.58
CA ASN A 449 -8.89 -6.66 -12.83
C ASN A 449 -10.05 -7.66 -12.93
N THR A 450 -10.50 -7.96 -14.16
CA THR A 450 -11.54 -8.98 -14.40
C THR A 450 -11.08 -10.40 -14.02
N ASN A 451 -9.78 -10.64 -14.06
CA ASN A 451 -9.17 -11.91 -13.66
C ASN A 451 -9.14 -11.97 -12.14
N TYR A 452 -10.07 -12.70 -11.54
CA TYR A 452 -10.14 -12.80 -10.09
C TYR A 452 -10.58 -14.19 -9.64
N TYR A 453 -9.85 -14.76 -8.69
CA TYR A 453 -10.29 -15.91 -7.92
C TYR A 453 -10.59 -15.48 -6.48
N THR A 454 -11.66 -16.03 -5.93
CA THR A 454 -12.06 -15.85 -4.53
C THR A 454 -10.87 -16.07 -3.61
N GLY A 455 -10.69 -15.17 -2.62
CA GLY A 455 -9.55 -15.21 -1.71
C GLY A 455 -8.40 -14.28 -2.08
N GLY A 456 -8.59 -13.35 -3.03
CA GLY A 456 -7.64 -12.26 -3.28
C GLY A 456 -6.57 -12.55 -4.33
N SER A 457 -6.82 -13.51 -5.22
CA SER A 457 -5.84 -13.98 -6.21
C SER A 457 -6.20 -13.49 -7.62
N THR A 458 -5.24 -12.88 -8.32
CA THR A 458 -5.39 -12.37 -9.69
C THR A 458 -4.62 -13.30 -10.65
N PRO A 459 -5.26 -14.32 -11.25
CA PRO A 459 -4.58 -15.28 -12.13
C PRO A 459 -4.15 -14.61 -13.45
N ILE A 460 -2.89 -14.82 -13.85
CA ILE A 460 -2.28 -14.18 -15.03
C ILE A 460 -1.92 -15.18 -16.14
N GLY A 461 -1.94 -16.49 -15.88
CA GLY A 461 -1.74 -17.50 -16.92
C GLY A 461 -1.31 -18.85 -16.36
N LYS A 462 -1.02 -19.81 -17.23
CA LYS A 462 -0.53 -21.15 -16.86
C LYS A 462 0.97 -21.27 -17.10
N VAL A 463 1.68 -21.79 -16.11
CA VAL A 463 3.11 -22.13 -16.15
C VAL A 463 3.26 -23.64 -16.03
N GLY A 464 4.12 -24.21 -16.87
CA GLY A 464 4.46 -25.63 -16.80
C GLY A 464 5.75 -25.85 -16.03
N ILE A 465 5.75 -26.81 -15.10
CA ILE A 465 6.95 -27.25 -14.39
C ILE A 465 7.35 -28.62 -14.95
N GLY A 466 8.49 -28.68 -15.64
CA GLY A 466 8.97 -29.91 -16.28
C GLY A 466 8.15 -30.41 -17.49
N ASN A 467 7.02 -29.76 -17.82
CA ASN A 467 6.18 -30.04 -18.98
C ASN A 467 5.57 -28.73 -19.54
N ASN A 468 5.15 -28.71 -20.80
CA ASN A 468 4.47 -27.53 -21.34
C ASN A 468 2.98 -27.51 -20.97
N PRO A 469 2.39 -26.35 -20.65
CA PRO A 469 0.94 -26.21 -20.56
C PRO A 469 0.28 -26.54 -21.89
N THR A 470 -0.86 -27.26 -21.86
CA THR A 470 -1.64 -27.62 -23.07
C THR A 470 -2.39 -26.43 -23.66
N ASP A 471 -2.75 -25.46 -22.82
CA ASP A 471 -3.49 -24.24 -23.16
C ASP A 471 -3.24 -23.17 -22.08
N GLN A 472 -3.80 -21.96 -22.30
CA GLN A 472 -3.77 -20.83 -21.36
C GLN A 472 -5.16 -20.49 -20.80
N ASN A 473 -6.12 -21.41 -20.87
CA ASN A 473 -7.47 -21.20 -20.34
C ASN A 473 -7.46 -21.20 -18.81
N LEU A 474 -7.93 -20.11 -18.19
CA LEU A 474 -8.00 -19.93 -16.74
C LEU A 474 -9.39 -20.22 -16.15
N GLY A 475 -10.35 -20.65 -16.97
CA GLY A 475 -11.73 -20.88 -16.53
C GLY A 475 -12.47 -19.59 -16.19
N SER A 476 -13.44 -19.68 -15.29
CA SER A 476 -14.29 -18.55 -14.88
C SER A 476 -13.68 -17.75 -13.74
N PHE A 477 -13.98 -16.46 -13.71
CA PHE A 477 -13.56 -15.55 -12.65
C PHE A 477 -14.73 -15.21 -11.71
N ALA A 478 -14.41 -14.97 -10.44
CA ALA A 478 -15.35 -14.56 -9.42
C ALA A 478 -15.56 -13.03 -9.45
N SER A 479 -16.66 -12.56 -8.83
CA SER A 479 -16.88 -11.11 -8.63
C SER A 479 -16.02 -10.59 -7.48
N LEU A 480 -15.40 -9.43 -7.70
CA LEU A 480 -14.65 -8.70 -6.67
C LEU A 480 -15.61 -8.12 -5.62
N LYS A 481 -16.75 -7.58 -6.06
CA LYS A 481 -17.77 -6.95 -5.19
C LYS A 481 -18.35 -7.94 -4.18
N SER A 482 -18.60 -9.20 -4.58
CA SER A 482 -19.23 -10.20 -3.70
C SER A 482 -18.27 -10.93 -2.76
N ASP A 483 -16.95 -10.83 -2.94
CA ASP A 483 -16.01 -11.62 -2.14
C ASP A 483 -15.80 -11.02 -0.75
N THR A 484 -16.04 -11.83 0.27
CA THR A 484 -15.89 -11.50 1.69
C THR A 484 -14.86 -12.35 2.42
N THR A 485 -14.06 -13.14 1.68
CA THR A 485 -13.15 -14.16 2.24
C THR A 485 -11.76 -13.63 2.63
N LEU A 486 -11.43 -12.39 2.25
CA LEU A 486 -10.14 -11.78 2.62
C LEU A 486 -10.06 -11.49 4.11
N GLY A 487 -8.83 -11.44 4.62
CA GLY A 487 -8.54 -11.09 6.00
C GLY A 487 -7.07 -11.28 6.35
N TYR A 488 -6.73 -10.89 7.57
CA TYR A 488 -5.35 -10.92 8.09
C TYR A 488 -5.27 -11.68 9.42
N SER A 489 -4.06 -11.81 9.96
CA SER A 489 -3.79 -12.51 11.23
C SER A 489 -3.22 -11.53 12.26
N LEU A 490 -3.69 -11.62 13.50
CA LEU A 490 -3.06 -10.91 14.63
C LEU A 490 -1.77 -11.60 15.09
N GLN A 491 -1.59 -12.87 14.75
CA GLN A 491 -0.35 -13.59 15.02
C GLN A 491 0.65 -13.33 13.90
N SER A 492 1.77 -12.71 14.25
CA SER A 492 2.91 -12.54 13.37
C SER A 492 3.57 -13.89 13.11
N SER A 493 3.95 -14.13 11.87
CA SER A 493 4.78 -15.26 11.45
C SER A 493 5.79 -14.77 10.42
N ALA A 494 6.93 -15.45 10.33
CA ALA A 494 7.86 -15.18 9.23
C ALA A 494 7.23 -15.61 7.89
N TYR A 495 7.57 -14.89 6.82
CA TYR A 495 7.17 -15.30 5.49
C TYR A 495 7.79 -16.66 5.14
N SER A 496 6.97 -17.59 4.65
CA SER A 496 7.40 -18.96 4.33
C SER A 496 7.69 -19.21 2.86
N GLY A 497 7.52 -18.21 2.00
CA GLY A 497 7.79 -18.31 0.56
C GLY A 497 9.18 -17.86 0.16
N SER A 498 9.44 -17.88 -1.14
CA SER A 498 10.70 -17.40 -1.72
C SER A 498 10.74 -15.88 -1.80
N ILE A 499 11.92 -15.29 -1.70
CA ILE A 499 12.11 -13.87 -1.98
C ILE A 499 12.62 -13.75 -3.41
N GLY A 500 11.87 -13.06 -4.27
CA GLY A 500 12.27 -12.81 -5.65
C GLY A 500 13.49 -11.89 -5.70
N SER A 501 14.49 -12.23 -6.50
CA SER A 501 15.61 -11.33 -6.74
C SER A 501 15.24 -10.29 -7.80
N GLY A 502 15.43 -9.01 -7.51
CA GLY A 502 15.39 -7.96 -8.54
C GLY A 502 16.68 -7.96 -9.37
N ASN A 503 16.59 -7.61 -10.66
CA ASN A 503 17.79 -7.28 -11.44
C ASN A 503 18.30 -5.92 -10.97
N SER A 504 19.25 -5.90 -10.04
CA SER A 504 19.89 -4.66 -9.58
C SER A 504 21.26 -4.52 -10.22
N THR A 505 21.49 -3.38 -10.88
CA THR A 505 22.80 -3.04 -11.43
C THR A 505 23.56 -2.20 -10.41
N VAL A 506 24.85 -2.46 -10.23
CA VAL A 506 25.73 -1.59 -9.44
C VAL A 506 26.73 -0.95 -10.38
N ILE A 507 26.86 0.37 -10.29
CA ILE A 507 27.82 1.18 -11.05
C ILE A 507 28.76 1.81 -10.05
N VAL A 508 30.08 1.63 -10.24
CA VAL A 508 31.12 2.28 -9.43
C VAL A 508 31.91 3.20 -10.35
N ASN A 509 31.97 4.49 -10.02
CA ASN A 509 32.68 5.50 -10.79
C ASN A 509 32.33 5.49 -12.29
N GLY A 510 31.04 5.35 -12.59
CA GLY A 510 30.51 5.31 -13.96
C GLY A 510 30.69 3.98 -14.69
N LYS A 511 31.27 2.95 -14.06
CA LYS A 511 31.46 1.61 -14.65
C LYS A 511 30.57 0.58 -13.96
N ALA A 512 29.86 -0.24 -14.74
CA ALA A 512 29.08 -1.34 -14.19
C ALA A 512 29.99 -2.37 -13.52
N LEU A 513 29.69 -2.70 -12.27
CA LEU A 513 30.39 -3.72 -11.48
C LEU A 513 29.75 -5.08 -11.74
N SER A 514 30.54 -6.02 -12.22
CA SER A 514 30.13 -7.41 -12.40
C SER A 514 30.36 -8.19 -11.10
N PHE A 515 29.41 -9.07 -10.76
CA PHE A 515 29.48 -9.91 -9.57
C PHE A 515 29.40 -11.39 -9.97
N GLU A 516 30.11 -12.24 -9.23
CA GLU A 516 30.03 -13.71 -9.38
C GLU A 516 28.65 -14.26 -9.03
N ALA A 517 27.87 -13.54 -8.23
CA ALA A 517 26.46 -13.81 -7.98
C ALA A 517 25.66 -12.50 -8.03
N LYS A 518 24.38 -12.57 -8.40
CA LYS A 518 23.58 -11.36 -8.60
C LYS A 518 23.38 -10.60 -7.28
N PRO A 519 23.44 -9.26 -7.28
CA PRO A 519 22.95 -8.45 -6.17
C PRO A 519 21.49 -8.82 -5.80
N ILE A 520 21.19 -8.82 -4.51
CA ILE A 520 19.87 -9.16 -3.96
C ILE A 520 19.36 -7.94 -3.19
N ILE A 521 18.09 -7.60 -3.31
CA ILE A 521 17.49 -6.58 -2.44
C ILE A 521 16.81 -7.31 -1.27
N ILE A 522 17.10 -6.88 -0.04
CA ILE A 522 16.46 -7.37 1.19
C ILE A 522 16.03 -6.14 2.00
N ASN A 523 14.72 -5.99 2.26
CA ASN A 523 14.15 -4.88 3.02
C ASN A 523 14.65 -3.50 2.53
N GLY A 524 14.64 -3.28 1.21
CA GLY A 524 15.12 -2.03 0.60
C GLY A 524 16.65 -1.84 0.60
N ASN A 525 17.42 -2.78 1.15
CA ASN A 525 18.87 -2.74 1.15
C ASN A 525 19.44 -3.66 0.07
N ILE A 526 20.42 -3.17 -0.68
CA ILE A 526 21.10 -3.97 -1.71
C ILE A 526 22.22 -4.76 -1.04
N MET A 527 22.12 -6.07 -1.16
CA MET A 527 23.09 -7.05 -0.71
C MET A 527 23.90 -7.50 -1.92
N VAL A 528 25.22 -7.43 -1.81
CA VAL A 528 26.13 -7.80 -2.90
C VAL A 528 27.16 -8.82 -2.43
N PRO A 529 27.68 -9.67 -3.33
CA PRO A 529 28.88 -10.45 -3.05
C PRO A 529 30.02 -9.57 -2.55
N PHE A 530 30.56 -9.92 -1.39
CA PHE A 530 31.44 -9.05 -0.62
C PHE A 530 32.72 -8.65 -1.37
N ARG A 531 33.33 -9.59 -2.10
CA ARG A 531 34.69 -9.41 -2.63
C ARG A 531 34.74 -8.29 -3.66
N GLN A 532 33.85 -8.34 -4.66
CA GLN A 532 33.86 -7.42 -5.79
C GLN A 532 33.57 -5.99 -5.35
N ILE A 533 32.66 -5.79 -4.37
CA ILE A 533 32.38 -4.44 -3.88
C ILE A 533 33.59 -3.85 -3.13
N PHE A 534 34.21 -4.60 -2.21
CA PHE A 534 35.38 -4.13 -1.48
C PHE A 534 36.57 -3.86 -2.41
N GLU A 535 36.83 -4.77 -3.36
CA GLU A 535 37.93 -4.61 -4.34
C GLU A 535 37.67 -3.42 -5.27
N SER A 536 36.41 -3.15 -5.66
CA SER A 536 36.06 -1.97 -6.47
C SER A 536 36.25 -0.63 -5.75
N LEU A 537 36.38 -0.64 -4.43
CA LEU A 537 36.66 0.51 -3.57
C LEU A 537 38.15 0.57 -3.17
N ASP A 538 39.01 -0.18 -3.87
CA ASP A 538 40.44 -0.36 -3.65
C ASP A 538 40.80 -0.92 -2.26
N MET A 539 39.95 -1.78 -1.69
CA MET A 539 40.20 -2.43 -0.41
C MET A 539 40.79 -3.84 -0.60
N LYS A 540 41.77 -4.19 0.24
CA LYS A 540 42.30 -5.56 0.36
C LYS A 540 41.36 -6.41 1.21
N VAL A 541 40.95 -7.57 0.69
CA VAL A 541 39.96 -8.45 1.30
C VAL A 541 40.60 -9.73 1.83
N LYS A 542 40.42 -10.01 3.12
CA LYS A 542 40.76 -11.29 3.76
C LYS A 542 39.49 -11.99 4.21
N TRP A 543 39.26 -13.19 3.69
CA TRP A 543 38.16 -14.07 4.09
C TRP A 543 38.64 -15.13 5.07
N ASP A 544 37.89 -15.34 6.14
CA ASP A 544 38.07 -16.44 7.08
C ASP A 544 36.90 -17.43 6.94
N ASN A 545 37.22 -18.61 6.40
CA ASN A 545 36.23 -19.63 6.13
C ASN A 545 35.74 -20.37 7.40
N ALA A 546 36.53 -20.38 8.47
CA ALA A 546 36.16 -21.05 9.72
C ALA A 546 35.12 -20.22 10.47
N THR A 547 35.30 -18.91 10.52
CA THR A 547 34.39 -17.98 11.20
C THR A 547 33.33 -17.37 10.28
N LYS A 548 33.40 -17.65 8.98
CA LYS A 548 32.55 -17.05 7.93
C LYS A 548 32.53 -15.52 8.04
N SER A 549 33.73 -14.94 8.13
CA SER A 549 33.93 -13.51 8.33
C SER A 549 34.88 -12.90 7.31
N VAL A 550 34.72 -11.61 7.09
CA VAL A 550 35.57 -10.81 6.21
C VAL A 550 36.24 -9.69 7.02
N ILE A 551 37.51 -9.45 6.69
CA ILE A 551 38.24 -8.23 7.04
C ILE A 551 38.65 -7.55 5.74
N ALA A 552 38.15 -6.34 5.49
CA ALA A 552 38.54 -5.50 4.37
C ALA A 552 39.35 -4.31 4.89
N SER A 553 40.41 -3.92 4.18
CA SER A 553 41.31 -2.84 4.62
C SER A 553 41.84 -1.97 3.48
N LYS A 554 41.96 -0.66 3.73
CA LYS A 554 42.59 0.33 2.84
C LYS A 554 43.19 1.43 3.72
N GLU A 555 44.51 1.63 3.64
CA GLU A 555 45.22 2.63 4.47
C GLU A 555 44.86 2.51 5.96
N ASN A 556 44.24 3.55 6.54
CA ASN A 556 43.83 3.62 7.94
C ASN A 556 42.39 3.12 8.19
N LEU A 557 41.76 2.49 7.20
CA LEU A 557 40.40 1.95 7.26
C LEU A 557 40.42 0.42 7.35
N ILE A 558 39.75 -0.12 8.37
CA ILE A 558 39.52 -1.55 8.55
C ILE A 558 38.02 -1.78 8.80
N ILE A 559 37.39 -2.58 7.93
CA ILE A 559 35.99 -3.00 8.06
C ILE A 559 35.95 -4.50 8.36
N LYS A 560 35.21 -4.90 9.39
CA LYS A 560 34.99 -6.32 9.74
C LYS A 560 33.50 -6.66 9.77
N MET A 561 33.14 -7.76 9.13
CA MET A 561 31.76 -8.26 9.06
C MET A 561 31.76 -9.79 9.18
N ALA A 562 30.72 -10.37 9.79
CA ALA A 562 30.61 -11.81 9.97
C ALA A 562 29.20 -12.31 9.62
N ASN A 563 29.11 -13.53 9.13
CA ASN A 563 27.85 -14.20 8.81
C ASN A 563 26.88 -14.23 10.00
N GLY A 564 25.66 -13.76 9.77
CA GLY A 564 24.58 -13.73 10.77
C GLY A 564 24.74 -12.66 11.84
N SER A 565 25.85 -11.91 11.87
CA SER A 565 26.09 -10.86 12.87
C SER A 565 25.41 -9.55 12.49
N ALA A 566 24.55 -9.03 13.35
CA ALA A 566 24.05 -7.65 13.22
C ALA A 566 25.11 -6.60 13.51
N LYS A 567 26.26 -6.99 14.07
CA LYS A 567 27.36 -6.08 14.37
C LYS A 567 28.43 -6.17 13.30
N ALA A 568 28.81 -5.02 12.77
CA ALA A 568 30.04 -4.81 12.01
C ALA A 568 30.94 -3.81 12.74
N SER A 569 32.23 -3.77 12.40
CA SER A 569 33.14 -2.76 12.94
C SER A 569 33.85 -2.00 11.84
N VAL A 570 34.00 -0.68 12.02
CA VAL A 570 34.84 0.20 11.20
C VAL A 570 35.85 0.84 12.14
N ASN A 571 37.15 0.58 11.95
CA ASN A 571 38.22 1.07 12.83
C ASN A 571 37.95 0.82 14.33
N ASN A 572 37.50 -0.40 14.65
CA ASN A 572 37.12 -0.87 15.98
C ASN A 572 35.88 -0.20 16.60
N LYS A 573 35.18 0.70 15.88
CA LYS A 573 33.86 1.21 16.29
C LYS A 573 32.76 0.28 15.75
N GLU A 574 31.83 -0.13 16.61
CA GLU A 574 30.72 -1.01 16.23
C GLU A 574 29.58 -0.24 15.53
N PHE A 575 28.96 -0.89 14.54
CA PHE A 575 27.78 -0.44 13.81
C PHE A 575 26.77 -1.57 13.71
N ILE A 576 25.48 -1.22 13.80
CA ILE A 576 24.38 -2.17 13.62
C ILE A 576 24.00 -2.22 12.13
N LEU A 577 23.91 -3.43 11.60
CA LEU A 577 23.54 -3.71 10.22
C LEU A 577 22.14 -4.32 10.15
N THR A 578 21.30 -3.71 9.32
CA THR A 578 19.99 -4.25 8.96
C THR A 578 19.82 -4.10 7.45
N PRO A 579 19.75 -5.21 6.67
CA PRO A 579 19.89 -6.62 7.07
C PRO A 579 21.33 -7.01 7.39
N THR A 580 21.50 -8.11 8.13
CA THR A 580 22.81 -8.65 8.52
C THR A 580 23.51 -9.32 7.34
N PRO A 581 24.86 -9.37 7.31
CA PRO A 581 25.61 -10.14 6.31
C PRO A 581 25.28 -11.62 6.41
N PHE A 582 25.21 -12.32 5.26
CA PHE A 582 24.82 -13.73 5.24
C PHE A 582 25.55 -14.52 4.15
N VAL A 583 25.69 -15.83 4.35
CA VAL A 583 26.13 -16.78 3.31
C VAL A 583 24.89 -17.36 2.63
N SER A 584 24.81 -17.29 1.30
CA SER A 584 23.71 -17.87 0.51
C SER A 584 23.82 -19.40 0.41
N PRO A 585 22.74 -20.10 -0.02
CA PRO A 585 22.78 -21.55 -0.26
C PRO A 585 23.88 -21.98 -1.26
N GLU A 586 24.24 -21.10 -2.18
CA GLU A 586 25.33 -21.28 -3.16
C GLU A 586 26.71 -20.98 -2.58
N SER A 587 26.83 -20.84 -1.25
CA SER A 587 28.07 -20.54 -0.53
C SER A 587 28.70 -19.17 -0.83
N MET A 588 27.90 -18.20 -1.27
CA MET A 588 28.37 -16.82 -1.51
C MET A 588 28.11 -15.93 -0.30
N PHE A 589 29.10 -15.15 0.15
CA PHE A 589 28.93 -14.21 1.28
C PHE A 589 28.46 -12.83 0.79
N TYR A 590 27.32 -12.38 1.30
CA TYR A 590 26.68 -11.12 0.95
C TYR A 590 26.83 -10.08 2.06
N VAL A 591 27.09 -8.83 1.65
CA VAL A 591 27.21 -7.66 2.53
C VAL A 591 26.33 -6.52 2.04
N ASN A 592 25.95 -5.61 2.94
CA ASN A 592 25.16 -4.43 2.60
C ASN A 592 26.00 -3.43 1.78
N LEU A 593 25.59 -3.21 0.54
CA LEU A 593 26.27 -2.35 -0.44
C LEU A 593 26.46 -0.93 0.07
N ARG A 594 25.39 -0.32 0.62
CA ARG A 594 25.40 1.06 1.08
C ARG A 594 26.37 1.22 2.24
N PHE A 595 26.24 0.37 3.25
CA PHE A 595 27.13 0.41 4.42
C PHE A 595 28.60 0.29 4.01
N VAL A 596 28.95 -0.70 3.17
CA VAL A 596 30.34 -0.90 2.73
C VAL A 596 30.87 0.30 1.97
N SER A 597 30.05 0.87 1.07
CA SER A 597 30.43 2.03 0.25
C SER A 597 30.61 3.28 1.11
N GLU A 598 29.64 3.61 1.95
CA GLU A 598 29.67 4.80 2.81
C GLU A 598 30.75 4.70 3.89
N ALA A 599 31.00 3.51 4.45
CA ALA A 599 32.11 3.28 5.37
C ALA A 599 33.50 3.47 4.72
N SER A 600 33.59 3.35 3.39
CA SER A 600 34.80 3.65 2.63
C SER A 600 34.95 5.12 2.23
N GLY A 601 33.97 5.97 2.58
CA GLY A 601 33.92 7.37 2.17
C GLY A 601 33.25 7.62 0.82
N ALA A 602 32.69 6.60 0.17
CA ALA A 602 31.97 6.75 -1.10
C ALA A 602 30.50 7.17 -0.87
N THR A 603 29.91 7.84 -1.86
CA THR A 603 28.47 8.18 -1.86
C THR A 603 27.67 7.17 -2.67
N VAL A 604 26.43 6.89 -2.24
CA VAL A 604 25.54 5.92 -2.91
C VAL A 604 24.20 6.53 -3.27
N ALA A 605 23.92 6.61 -4.57
CA ALA A 605 22.64 6.99 -5.15
C ALA A 605 21.88 5.78 -5.70
N TRP A 606 20.55 5.76 -5.56
CA TRP A 606 19.68 4.71 -6.09
C TRP A 606 18.72 5.27 -7.14
N ASP A 607 18.75 4.70 -8.34
CA ASP A 607 17.73 4.90 -9.38
C ASP A 607 16.74 3.74 -9.31
N ASN A 608 15.53 4.02 -8.80
CA ASN A 608 14.50 3.01 -8.63
C ASN A 608 13.84 2.56 -9.95
N VAL A 609 13.90 3.39 -10.99
CA VAL A 609 13.34 3.06 -12.32
C VAL A 609 14.28 2.11 -13.05
N LYS A 610 15.57 2.42 -13.06
CA LYS A 610 16.61 1.58 -13.68
C LYS A 610 17.10 0.46 -12.77
N LYS A 611 16.61 0.41 -11.52
CA LYS A 611 17.08 -0.48 -10.44
C LYS A 611 18.62 -0.48 -10.38
N THR A 612 19.21 0.72 -10.35
CA THR A 612 20.66 0.93 -10.44
C THR A 612 21.19 1.66 -9.22
N ALA A 613 22.15 1.06 -8.52
CA ALA A 613 22.94 1.74 -7.49
C ALA A 613 24.18 2.37 -8.13
N SER A 614 24.36 3.68 -7.97
CA SER A 614 25.54 4.41 -8.42
C SER A 614 26.39 4.79 -7.23
N ILE A 615 27.65 4.36 -7.25
CA ILE A 615 28.65 4.61 -6.22
C ILE A 615 29.69 5.55 -6.80
N THR A 616 29.94 6.65 -6.11
CA THR A 616 30.96 7.64 -6.48
C THR A 616 31.97 7.76 -5.35
N THR A 617 33.25 7.49 -5.66
CA THR A 617 34.36 7.75 -4.74
C THR A 617 34.90 9.15 -5.00
N ASP A 618 35.13 9.93 -3.96
CA ASP A 618 35.91 11.16 -4.09
C ASP A 618 37.34 10.78 -4.51
N LYS A 619 37.76 11.22 -5.69
CA LYS A 619 39.10 10.95 -6.23
C LYS A 619 40.10 12.01 -5.77
#